data_AF-F3FH76-F1
#
_entry.id   AF-F3FH76-F1
#
_cell.length_a   1.000
_cell.length_b   1.000
_cell.length_c   1.000
_cell.angle_alpha   90.00
_cell.angle_beta   90.00
_cell.angle_gamma   90.00
#
_symmetry.space_group_name_H-M   'P 1'
#
loop_
_entity.id
_entity.type
_entity.pdbx_description
1 polymer ?
#
loop_
_entity_poly.entity_id
_entity_poly.type
_entity_poly.pdbx_seq_one_letter_code
_entity_poly.pdbx_strand_id
1 'polypeptide(L)'
;FSKYVSDLEFDKFVNGVMTQLCDEANDPARRSLSEGYVVFSHYQDHRQVDHLLIVMLGKRAGYDFDNDSNLNPKDTESLNLQDFRQAACMDLTEFRKGFPTNTGDSYLYFIKGNSKSEFFTAALGCSDSIPGKVCVDNLKNALSAYFQEEARSLTPTERRTIHKRVVEYIENKAGERIHLSEIQHIINKCLKEDSTHHGGLVKFISENSERFKVSEEFQPSSVTAKSIAYVDLKLPSGEFAGRLKLDAVAVDKSDADLSVDKDFVYLKVKLPIGVSNQLRSINADDPSSAAKDV
;
A
#
# COMPACT_ATOMS: atom_id res chain seq x y z
N PHE A 1 2.75 -22.38 13.13
CA PHE A 1 3.76 -21.66 13.93
C PHE A 1 3.68 -21.94 15.45
N SER A 2 2.51 -21.98 16.09
CA SER A 2 2.41 -22.30 17.54
C SER A 2 2.94 -23.68 17.93
N LYS A 3 2.83 -24.68 17.03
CA LYS A 3 3.44 -26.01 17.20
C LYS A 3 4.98 -26.05 17.16
N TYR A 4 5.67 -24.99 16.70
CA TYR A 4 7.14 -24.94 16.73
C TYR A 4 7.72 -24.55 18.08
N VAL A 5 6.89 -24.00 18.96
CA VAL A 5 7.33 -23.46 20.24
C VAL A 5 7.41 -24.55 21.31
N SER A 6 6.58 -25.60 21.22
CA SER A 6 6.44 -26.57 22.29
C SER A 6 7.18 -27.89 22.07
N ASP A 7 7.29 -28.39 20.84
CA ASP A 7 7.92 -29.69 20.57
C ASP A 7 8.65 -29.71 19.22
N LEU A 8 9.93 -30.09 19.28
CA LEU A 8 10.86 -30.49 18.20
C LEU A 8 10.23 -30.91 16.87
N GLU A 9 9.86 -29.95 16.02
CA GLU A 9 9.47 -30.23 14.64
C GLU A 9 9.99 -29.16 13.68
N PHE A 10 11.13 -28.54 13.99
CA PHE A 10 11.79 -27.59 13.07
C PHE A 10 12.03 -28.22 11.70
N ASP A 11 12.38 -29.50 11.64
CA ASP A 11 12.53 -30.21 10.37
C ASP A 11 11.19 -30.30 9.61
N LYS A 12 10.06 -30.56 10.29
CA LYS A 12 8.75 -30.51 9.62
C LYS A 12 8.36 -29.10 9.21
N PHE A 13 8.81 -28.05 9.93
CA PHE A 13 8.67 -26.67 9.46
C PHE A 13 9.37 -26.46 8.16
N VAL A 14 10.68 -26.72 8.16
CA VAL A 14 11.57 -26.49 7.04
C VAL A 14 11.02 -27.26 5.84
N ASN A 15 10.69 -28.54 6.02
CA ASN A 15 10.11 -29.35 4.96
C ASN A 15 8.77 -28.78 4.46
N GLY A 16 7.86 -28.38 5.35
CA GLY A 16 6.56 -27.81 4.96
C GLY A 16 6.68 -26.49 4.19
N VAL A 17 7.55 -25.59 4.64
CA VAL A 17 7.83 -24.32 3.95
C VAL A 17 8.54 -24.56 2.62
N MET A 18 9.50 -25.49 2.58
CA MET A 18 10.18 -25.86 1.35
C MET A 18 9.23 -26.49 0.33
N THR A 19 8.26 -27.30 0.76
CA THR A 19 7.20 -27.80 -0.12
C THR A 19 6.41 -26.65 -0.73
N GLN A 20 5.93 -25.70 0.07
CA GLN A 20 5.19 -24.54 -0.47
C GLN A 20 6.05 -23.66 -1.39
N LEU A 21 7.33 -23.44 -1.05
CA LEU A 21 8.26 -22.71 -1.90
C LEU A 21 8.46 -23.39 -3.25
N CYS A 22 8.60 -24.72 -3.26
CA CYS A 22 8.71 -25.50 -4.49
C CYS A 22 7.41 -25.46 -5.31
N ASP A 23 6.25 -25.59 -4.67
CA ASP A 23 4.96 -25.56 -5.35
C ASP A 23 4.72 -24.20 -6.02
N GLU A 24 4.94 -23.10 -5.28
CA GLU A 24 4.83 -21.74 -5.81
C GLU A 24 5.89 -21.43 -6.87
N ALA A 25 7.10 -21.97 -6.74
CA ALA A 25 8.16 -21.80 -7.73
C ALA A 25 7.89 -22.54 -9.04
N ASN A 26 7.22 -23.70 -8.98
CA ASN A 26 6.92 -24.54 -10.13
C ASN A 26 5.60 -24.18 -10.83
N ASP A 27 4.90 -23.12 -10.40
CA ASP A 27 3.71 -22.62 -11.07
C ASP A 27 4.01 -22.31 -12.56
N PRO A 28 3.32 -22.96 -13.52
CA PRO A 28 3.53 -22.75 -14.96
C PRO A 28 3.37 -21.31 -15.43
N ALA A 29 2.64 -20.47 -14.68
CA ALA A 29 2.47 -19.06 -14.98
C ALA A 29 3.74 -18.23 -14.68
N ARG A 30 4.67 -18.75 -13.88
CA ARG A 30 5.90 -18.05 -13.47
C ARG A 30 7.08 -18.48 -14.35
N ARG A 31 7.63 -17.56 -15.13
CA ARG A 31 8.81 -17.82 -15.99
C ARG A 31 10.11 -17.52 -15.25
N SER A 32 11.04 -18.47 -15.33
CA SER A 32 12.46 -18.41 -14.93
C SER A 32 12.75 -18.12 -13.46
N LEU A 33 12.56 -19.12 -12.60
CA LEU A 33 13.30 -19.17 -11.34
C LEU A 33 14.63 -19.89 -11.56
N SER A 34 15.71 -19.27 -11.14
CA SER A 34 17.04 -19.86 -11.17
C SER A 34 17.34 -20.55 -9.85
N GLU A 35 18.07 -21.65 -9.90
CA GLU A 35 18.51 -22.43 -8.75
C GLU A 35 19.12 -21.55 -7.64
N GLY A 36 18.93 -21.96 -6.39
CA GLY A 36 19.36 -21.22 -5.20
C GLY A 36 19.22 -22.04 -3.93
N TYR A 37 19.68 -21.47 -2.81
CA TYR A 37 19.60 -22.09 -1.49
C TYR A 37 18.60 -21.33 -0.62
N VAL A 38 17.94 -22.03 0.29
CA VAL A 38 17.11 -21.43 1.33
C VAL A 38 17.69 -21.78 2.69
N VAL A 39 18.07 -20.77 3.46
CA VAL A 39 18.65 -20.92 4.80
C VAL A 39 17.58 -20.58 5.82
N PHE A 40 17.34 -21.51 6.75
CA PHE A 40 16.47 -21.30 7.90
C PHE A 40 17.33 -21.14 9.15
N SER A 41 17.09 -20.09 9.92
CA SER A 41 17.80 -19.81 11.16
C SER A 41 16.79 -19.46 12.24
N HIS A 42 16.83 -20.20 13.34
CA HIS A 42 16.17 -19.85 14.59
C HIS A 42 17.24 -19.33 15.55
N TYR A 43 17.11 -18.08 15.98
CA TYR A 43 18.07 -17.46 16.87
C TYR A 43 17.37 -16.52 17.84
N GLN A 44 18.03 -16.26 18.96
CA GLN A 44 17.60 -15.26 19.92
C GLN A 44 18.54 -14.06 19.83
N ASP A 45 17.99 -12.86 19.75
CA ASP A 45 18.81 -11.65 19.71
C ASP A 45 19.30 -11.23 21.12
N HIS A 46 20.14 -10.18 21.17
CA HIS A 46 20.68 -9.64 22.42
C HIS A 46 19.59 -9.12 23.39
N ARG A 47 18.37 -8.87 22.91
CA ARG A 47 17.22 -8.43 23.69
C ARG A 47 16.32 -9.60 24.12
N GLN A 48 16.79 -10.83 23.92
CA GLN A 48 16.09 -12.06 24.25
C GLN A 48 14.81 -12.29 23.42
N VAL A 49 14.71 -11.67 22.23
CA VAL A 49 13.59 -11.90 21.31
C VAL A 49 13.91 -13.09 20.42
N ASP A 50 12.98 -14.05 20.35
CA ASP A 50 13.09 -15.22 19.48
C ASP A 50 12.72 -14.87 18.04
N HIS A 51 13.64 -15.12 17.11
CA HIS A 51 13.50 -14.82 15.68
C HIS A 51 13.65 -16.07 14.83
N LEU A 52 12.79 -16.17 13.82
CA LEU A 52 12.91 -17.14 12.74
C LEU A 52 13.20 -16.41 11.43
N LEU A 53 14.39 -16.61 10.89
CA LEU A 53 14.85 -16.02 9.64
C LEU A 53 14.88 -17.08 8.53
N ILE A 54 14.30 -16.75 7.39
CA ILE A 54 14.25 -17.58 6.19
C ILE A 54 14.88 -16.74 5.06
N VAL A 55 16.03 -17.16 4.55
CA VAL A 55 16.79 -16.41 3.53
C VAL A 55 16.90 -17.19 2.25
N MET A 56 16.53 -16.59 1.13
CA MET A 56 16.76 -17.12 -0.21
C MET A 56 18.03 -16.50 -0.82
N LEU A 57 18.95 -17.36 -1.26
CA LEU A 57 20.23 -17.02 -1.89
C LEU A 57 20.28 -17.53 -3.33
N GLY A 58 20.94 -16.80 -4.23
CA GLY A 58 21.19 -17.30 -5.58
C GLY A 58 22.34 -18.31 -5.65
N LYS A 59 22.30 -19.27 -6.58
CA LYS A 59 23.41 -20.21 -6.82
C LYS A 59 24.55 -19.50 -7.57
N ARG A 60 25.65 -19.20 -6.88
CA ARG A 60 26.95 -18.78 -7.44
C ARG A 60 28.08 -19.42 -6.64
N ALA A 61 29.29 -19.49 -7.21
CA ALA A 61 30.42 -20.26 -6.68
C ALA A 61 30.75 -20.03 -5.18
N GLY A 62 30.48 -18.84 -4.62
CA GLY A 62 30.68 -18.54 -3.19
C GLY A 62 29.61 -19.08 -2.22
N TYR A 63 28.59 -19.79 -2.73
CA TYR A 63 27.49 -20.39 -1.96
C TYR A 63 27.42 -21.91 -2.12
N ASP A 64 28.48 -22.52 -2.62
CA ASP A 64 28.50 -23.96 -2.88
C ASP A 64 28.79 -24.70 -1.57
N PHE A 65 28.01 -25.74 -1.29
CA PHE A 65 28.12 -26.54 -0.08
C PHE A 65 28.77 -27.88 -0.41
N ASP A 66 29.67 -28.35 0.45
CA ASP A 66 30.58 -29.49 0.21
C ASP A 66 29.85 -30.76 -0.24
N ASN A 67 28.75 -31.10 0.44
CA ASN A 67 27.91 -32.27 0.18
C ASN A 67 26.55 -32.15 0.92
N ASP A 68 25.56 -32.94 0.49
CA ASP A 68 24.22 -32.98 1.10
C ASP A 68 24.20 -33.46 2.57
N SER A 69 25.28 -34.08 3.04
CA SER A 69 25.37 -34.67 4.38
C SER A 69 25.83 -33.72 5.47
N ASN A 70 26.74 -32.79 5.15
CA ASN A 70 27.33 -31.87 6.13
C ASN A 70 27.03 -30.40 5.82
N LEU A 71 26.69 -30.06 4.57
CA LEU A 71 26.35 -28.72 4.11
C LEU A 71 27.35 -27.65 4.61
N ASN A 72 28.65 -27.95 4.60
CA ASN A 72 29.65 -26.95 4.96
C ASN A 72 29.90 -26.03 3.76
N PRO A 73 30.02 -24.70 3.95
CA PRO A 73 30.43 -23.80 2.88
C PRO A 73 31.80 -24.22 2.33
N LYS A 74 31.91 -24.39 1.00
CA LYS A 74 33.18 -24.79 0.35
C LYS A 74 34.25 -23.71 0.42
N ASP A 75 33.84 -22.43 0.37
CA ASP A 75 34.73 -21.28 0.48
C ASP A 75 34.28 -20.34 1.60
N THR A 76 35.24 -19.84 2.38
CA THR A 76 35.02 -18.92 3.52
C THR A 76 34.86 -17.46 3.09
N GLU A 77 34.68 -17.19 1.79
CA GLU A 77 34.39 -15.83 1.34
C GLU A 77 33.10 -15.37 2.02
N SER A 78 33.25 -14.28 2.79
CA SER A 78 32.21 -13.64 3.58
C SER A 78 30.86 -13.68 2.86
N LEU A 79 29.81 -14.13 3.57
CA LEU A 79 28.41 -14.08 3.15
C LEU A 79 28.15 -12.84 2.27
N ASN A 80 28.18 -13.00 0.95
CA ASN A 80 28.15 -11.87 0.04
C ASN A 80 26.71 -11.38 -0.08
N LEU A 81 26.30 -10.50 0.82
CA LEU A 81 24.95 -9.92 0.87
C LEU A 81 24.50 -9.27 -0.46
N GLN A 82 25.38 -9.11 -1.46
CA GLN A 82 25.00 -8.72 -2.83
C GLN A 82 24.24 -9.82 -3.60
N ASP A 83 24.28 -11.09 -3.20
CA ASP A 83 23.52 -12.18 -3.85
C ASP A 83 22.25 -12.57 -3.06
N PHE A 84 21.94 -11.80 -2.01
CA PHE A 84 20.70 -11.88 -1.25
C PHE A 84 19.49 -11.57 -2.14
N ARG A 85 18.61 -12.55 -2.32
CA ARG A 85 17.41 -12.40 -3.16
C ARG A 85 16.25 -11.83 -2.37
N GLN A 86 15.93 -12.48 -1.26
CA GLN A 86 14.83 -12.13 -0.37
C GLN A 86 14.99 -12.84 0.96
N ALA A 87 14.44 -12.28 2.04
CA ALA A 87 14.24 -13.03 3.28
C ALA A 87 12.91 -12.67 3.95
N ALA A 88 12.51 -13.53 4.88
CA ALA A 88 11.47 -13.27 5.84
C ALA A 88 12.05 -13.46 7.25
N CYS A 89 11.82 -12.50 8.13
CA CYS A 89 12.16 -12.56 9.54
C CYS A 89 10.87 -12.54 10.35
N MET A 90 10.69 -13.49 11.25
CA MET A 90 9.51 -13.62 12.07
C MET A 90 9.88 -13.49 13.55
N ASP A 91 9.29 -12.51 14.23
CA ASP A 91 9.34 -12.38 15.68
C ASP A 91 8.39 -13.41 16.31
N LEU A 92 8.95 -14.51 16.80
CA LEU A 92 8.19 -15.58 17.42
C LEU A 92 7.63 -15.16 18.79
N THR A 93 8.15 -14.11 19.40
CA THR A 93 7.68 -13.57 20.68
C THR A 93 6.37 -12.81 20.48
N GLU A 94 6.31 -11.91 19.50
CA GLU A 94 5.09 -11.20 19.13
C GLU A 94 4.05 -12.14 18.52
N PHE A 95 4.48 -13.09 17.68
CA PHE A 95 3.58 -14.10 17.12
C PHE A 95 2.82 -14.87 18.22
N ARG A 96 3.53 -15.27 19.29
CA ARG A 96 2.92 -15.99 20.41
C ARG A 96 1.88 -15.17 21.18
N LYS A 97 2.02 -13.84 21.20
CA LYS A 97 1.08 -12.95 21.89
C LYS A 97 -0.21 -12.81 21.09
N GLY A 98 -0.10 -12.64 19.77
CA GLY A 98 -1.25 -12.29 18.93
C GLY A 98 -1.99 -13.46 18.29
N PHE A 99 -1.32 -14.58 18.02
CA PHE A 99 -1.92 -15.74 17.36
C PHE A 99 -2.76 -16.59 18.35
N PRO A 100 -3.90 -17.19 17.92
CA PRO A 100 -4.48 -17.21 16.57
C PRO A 100 -5.37 -16.02 16.23
N THR A 101 -5.64 -15.16 17.21
CA THR A 101 -6.56 -14.02 17.05
C THR A 101 -6.02 -12.90 16.15
N ASN A 102 -4.72 -12.93 15.81
CA ASN A 102 -3.99 -11.90 15.11
C ASN A 102 -4.20 -10.50 15.72
N THR A 103 -4.14 -10.42 17.06
CA THR A 103 -4.22 -9.16 17.80
C THR A 103 -2.82 -8.72 18.23
N GLY A 104 -2.39 -7.50 17.90
CA GLY A 104 -1.07 -6.99 18.30
C GLY A 104 -0.22 -6.50 17.12
N ASP A 105 1.06 -6.28 17.38
CA ASP A 105 2.00 -5.77 16.39
C ASP A 105 2.38 -6.84 15.35
N SER A 106 2.79 -6.44 14.14
CA SER A 106 3.25 -7.39 13.14
C SER A 106 4.45 -8.19 13.63
N TYR A 107 4.37 -9.50 13.40
CA TYR A 107 5.41 -10.44 13.77
C TYR A 107 6.18 -10.98 12.57
N LEU A 108 5.81 -10.64 11.32
CA LEU A 108 6.46 -11.16 10.11
C LEU A 108 6.92 -10.01 9.21
N TYR A 109 8.19 -10.04 8.85
CA TYR A 109 8.86 -8.97 8.12
C TYR A 109 9.55 -9.53 6.88
N PHE A 110 9.20 -9.03 5.71
CA PHE A 110 9.93 -9.35 4.47
C PHE A 110 11.07 -8.37 4.24
N ILE A 111 12.27 -8.90 4.07
CA ILE A 111 13.49 -8.17 3.72
C ILE A 111 13.69 -8.32 2.21
N LYS A 112 13.56 -7.20 1.48
CA LYS A 112 13.74 -7.18 0.02
C LYS A 112 15.23 -7.22 -0.32
N GLY A 113 15.62 -8.16 -1.19
CA GLY A 113 16.94 -8.20 -1.80
C GLY A 113 16.90 -7.79 -3.26
N ASN A 114 17.80 -8.36 -4.05
CA ASN A 114 17.96 -8.04 -5.47
C ASN A 114 16.85 -8.60 -6.38
N SER A 115 15.94 -9.41 -5.84
CA SER A 115 14.76 -9.91 -6.57
C SER A 115 13.46 -9.51 -5.89
N LYS A 116 12.44 -9.18 -6.70
CA LYS A 116 11.06 -9.01 -6.23
C LYS A 116 10.29 -10.29 -6.56
N SER A 117 10.41 -11.30 -5.73
CA SER A 117 9.69 -12.56 -5.95
C SER A 117 8.41 -12.60 -5.14
N GLU A 118 7.29 -12.31 -5.80
CA GLU A 118 5.95 -12.47 -5.23
C GLU A 118 5.68 -13.93 -4.80
N PHE A 119 6.35 -14.90 -5.41
CA PHE A 119 6.23 -16.32 -5.04
C PHE A 119 6.77 -16.60 -3.63
N PHE A 120 7.86 -15.95 -3.21
CA PHE A 120 8.46 -16.21 -1.88
C PHE A 120 7.52 -15.72 -0.77
N THR A 121 6.87 -14.58 -1.00
CA THR A 121 5.85 -14.05 -0.10
C THR A 121 4.61 -14.96 -0.08
N ALA A 122 4.13 -15.39 -1.25
CA ALA A 122 2.99 -16.32 -1.37
C ALA A 122 3.26 -17.67 -0.69
N ALA A 123 4.45 -18.24 -0.87
CA ALA A 123 4.88 -19.52 -0.29
C ALA A 123 5.01 -19.51 1.22
N LEU A 124 5.13 -18.33 1.85
CA LEU A 124 5.06 -18.18 3.30
C LEU A 124 3.62 -17.93 3.80
N GLY A 125 2.63 -18.18 2.94
CA GLY A 125 1.21 -17.93 3.23
C GLY A 125 0.83 -16.45 3.21
N CYS A 126 1.72 -15.58 2.73
CA CYS A 126 1.47 -14.15 2.59
C CYS A 126 1.16 -13.84 1.12
N SER A 127 0.05 -14.38 0.62
CA SER A 127 -0.43 -14.14 -0.75
C SER A 127 -0.92 -12.71 -0.97
N ASP A 128 -1.15 -11.95 0.11
CA ASP A 128 -1.80 -10.63 0.10
C ASP A 128 -0.86 -9.48 0.47
N SER A 129 0.44 -9.53 0.11
CA SER A 129 1.29 -8.34 0.23
C SER A 129 0.89 -7.33 -0.86
N ILE A 130 -0.13 -6.54 -0.57
CA ILE A 130 -0.64 -5.54 -1.49
C ILE A 130 0.43 -4.44 -1.60
N PRO A 131 0.90 -4.11 -2.81
CA PRO A 131 1.90 -3.06 -2.97
C PRO A 131 1.43 -1.77 -2.28
N GLY A 132 2.33 -1.04 -1.60
CA GLY A 132 1.96 0.18 -0.88
C GLY A 132 1.20 1.20 -1.74
N LYS A 133 1.45 1.22 -3.06
CA LYS A 133 0.63 1.98 -4.02
C LYS A 133 -0.83 1.55 -4.03
N VAL A 134 -1.07 0.26 -4.21
CA VAL A 134 -2.40 -0.33 -4.25
C VAL A 134 -3.09 -0.18 -2.88
N CYS A 135 -2.37 -0.31 -1.76
CA CYS A 135 -2.93 -0.03 -0.43
C CYS A 135 -3.42 1.41 -0.31
N VAL A 136 -2.64 2.41 -0.75
CA VAL A 136 -3.05 3.81 -0.68
C VAL A 136 -4.24 4.10 -1.60
N ASP A 137 -4.24 3.55 -2.82
CA ASP A 137 -5.37 3.70 -3.75
C ASP A 137 -6.65 3.05 -3.17
N ASN A 138 -6.52 1.87 -2.56
CA ASN A 138 -7.63 1.18 -1.90
C ASN A 138 -8.09 1.89 -0.62
N LEU A 139 -7.17 2.45 0.17
CA LEU A 139 -7.49 3.27 1.34
C LEU A 139 -8.26 4.53 0.92
N LYS A 140 -7.84 5.20 -0.15
CA LYS A 140 -8.54 6.37 -0.70
C LYS A 140 -9.97 6.03 -1.10
N ASN A 141 -10.15 4.89 -1.79
CA ASN A 141 -11.47 4.40 -2.19
C ASN A 141 -12.32 4.03 -0.98
N ALA A 142 -11.74 3.34 0.00
CA ALA A 142 -12.41 2.96 1.25
C ALA A 142 -12.84 4.17 2.07
N LEU A 143 -11.99 5.19 2.21
CA LEU A 143 -12.32 6.43 2.91
C LEU A 143 -13.47 7.16 2.23
N SER A 144 -13.46 7.21 0.89
CA SER A 144 -14.54 7.83 0.11
C SER A 144 -15.86 7.08 0.27
N ALA A 145 -15.83 5.75 0.21
CA ALA A 145 -17.00 4.90 0.40
C ALA A 145 -17.53 4.96 1.84
N TYR A 146 -16.65 4.96 2.84
CA TYR A 146 -17.00 5.12 4.24
C TYR A 146 -17.80 6.40 4.48
N PHE A 147 -17.37 7.53 3.91
CA PHE A 147 -18.11 8.79 3.97
C PHE A 147 -19.48 8.75 3.27
N GLN A 148 -19.62 7.93 2.23
CA GLN A 148 -20.83 7.82 1.43
C GLN A 148 -21.81 6.77 1.97
N GLU A 149 -21.35 5.78 2.72
CA GLU A 149 -22.15 4.61 3.10
C GLU A 149 -22.46 4.64 4.60
N GLU A 150 -21.43 4.74 5.45
CA GLU A 150 -21.55 4.65 6.92
C GLU A 150 -21.55 6.01 7.61
N ALA A 151 -20.68 6.93 7.19
CA ALA A 151 -20.47 8.21 7.85
C ALA A 151 -21.37 9.34 7.31
N ARG A 152 -22.56 8.99 6.82
CA ARG A 152 -23.53 9.95 6.24
C ARG A 152 -24.02 11.00 7.24
N SER A 153 -23.98 10.70 8.54
CA SER A 153 -24.37 11.64 9.58
C SER A 153 -23.31 12.71 9.88
N LEU A 154 -22.06 12.54 9.44
CA LEU A 154 -21.04 13.58 9.54
C LEU A 154 -21.36 14.74 8.58
N THR A 155 -21.16 15.96 9.04
CA THR A 155 -21.32 17.16 8.20
C THR A 155 -20.26 17.22 7.10
N PRO A 156 -20.52 17.94 5.98
CA PRO A 156 -19.52 18.12 4.92
C PRO A 156 -18.19 18.70 5.43
N THR A 157 -18.25 19.62 6.39
CA THR A 157 -17.06 20.24 6.99
C THR A 157 -16.24 19.23 7.81
N GLU A 158 -16.90 18.36 8.57
CA GLU A 158 -16.23 17.28 9.32
C GLU A 158 -15.55 16.29 8.35
N ARG A 159 -16.26 15.84 7.32
CA ARG A 159 -15.68 14.92 6.30
C ARG A 159 -14.48 15.54 5.59
N ARG A 160 -14.56 16.82 5.22
CA ARG A 160 -13.44 17.55 4.61
C ARG A 160 -12.25 17.66 5.56
N THR A 161 -12.50 17.92 6.84
CA THR A 161 -11.46 17.99 7.87
C THR A 161 -10.78 16.64 8.06
N ILE A 162 -11.56 15.57 8.18
CA ILE A 162 -11.04 14.19 8.28
C ILE A 162 -10.19 13.85 7.05
N HIS A 163 -10.74 14.05 5.85
CA HIS A 163 -10.02 13.79 4.60
C HIS A 163 -8.67 14.51 4.58
N LYS A 164 -8.67 15.83 4.81
CA LYS A 164 -7.46 16.65 4.85
C LYS A 164 -6.43 16.11 5.86
N ARG A 165 -6.86 15.78 7.08
CA ARG A 165 -5.95 15.27 8.14
C ARG A 165 -5.36 13.91 7.79
N VAL A 166 -6.14 13.02 7.16
CA VAL A 166 -5.64 11.73 6.66
C VAL A 166 -4.63 11.96 5.54
N VAL A 167 -4.92 12.84 4.57
CA VAL A 167 -3.98 13.19 3.51
C VAL A 167 -2.65 13.72 4.09
N GLU A 168 -2.72 14.70 4.99
CA GLU A 168 -1.53 15.27 5.65
C GLU A 168 -0.72 14.21 6.39
N TYR A 169 -1.39 13.28 7.10
CA TYR A 169 -0.72 12.18 7.78
C TYR A 169 0.04 11.27 6.81
N ILE A 170 -0.62 10.82 5.73
CA ILE A 170 -0.01 9.94 4.73
C ILE A 170 1.14 10.64 4.00
N GLU A 171 1.00 11.93 3.66
CA GLU A 171 2.06 12.73 3.03
C GLU A 171 3.28 12.89 3.95
N ASN A 172 3.07 13.15 5.24
CA ASN A 172 4.15 13.32 6.21
C ASN A 172 4.87 12.00 6.53
N LYS A 173 4.17 10.86 6.43
CA LYS A 173 4.72 9.52 6.63
C LYS A 173 5.21 8.85 5.34
N ALA A 174 5.41 9.63 4.28
CA ALA A 174 5.96 9.12 3.03
C ALA A 174 7.34 8.47 3.23
N GLY A 175 7.47 7.21 2.81
CA GLY A 175 8.67 6.42 2.99
C GLY A 175 8.78 5.74 4.35
N GLU A 176 7.88 6.00 5.29
CA GLU A 176 7.77 5.30 6.57
C GLU A 176 6.69 4.22 6.50
N ARG A 177 6.83 3.18 7.34
CA ARG A 177 5.75 2.21 7.52
C ARG A 177 4.69 2.82 8.42
N ILE A 178 3.42 2.60 8.06
CA ILE A 178 2.26 3.05 8.83
C ILE A 178 1.26 1.92 9.01
N HIS A 179 0.49 2.00 10.10
CA HIS A 179 -0.62 1.11 10.40
C HIS A 179 -1.96 1.77 10.12
N LEU A 180 -2.95 0.96 9.74
CA LEU A 180 -4.33 1.41 9.54
C LEU A 180 -4.95 1.96 10.85
N SER A 181 -4.53 1.44 12.01
CA SER A 181 -4.93 1.92 13.33
C SER A 181 -4.46 3.36 13.61
N GLU A 182 -3.29 3.75 13.09
CA GLU A 182 -2.81 5.13 13.21
C GLU A 182 -3.69 6.10 12.41
N ILE A 183 -4.11 5.69 11.21
CA ILE A 183 -5.04 6.48 10.38
C ILE A 183 -6.38 6.62 11.09
N GLN A 184 -6.90 5.53 11.68
CA GLN A 184 -8.11 5.58 12.50
C GLN A 184 -7.95 6.53 13.69
N HIS A 185 -6.78 6.56 14.32
CA HIS A 185 -6.50 7.49 15.41
C HIS A 185 -6.52 8.96 14.94
N ILE A 186 -6.00 9.26 13.74
CA ILE A 186 -6.13 10.59 13.13
C ILE A 186 -7.59 10.95 12.89
N ILE A 187 -8.40 10.01 12.40
CA ILE A 187 -9.84 10.22 12.20
C ILE A 187 -10.54 10.49 13.53
N ASN A 188 -10.27 9.67 14.56
CA ASN A 188 -10.86 9.82 15.90
C ASN A 188 -10.58 11.21 16.49
N LYS A 189 -9.38 11.77 16.30
CA LYS A 189 -9.03 13.13 16.74
C LYS A 189 -9.86 14.25 16.09
N CYS A 190 -10.49 13.96 14.95
CA CYS A 190 -11.36 14.89 14.25
C CYS A 190 -12.83 14.78 14.68
N LEU A 191 -13.16 13.74 15.44
CA LEU A 191 -14.52 13.46 15.90
C LEU A 191 -14.74 14.01 17.32
N LYS A 192 -15.99 14.28 17.66
CA LYS A 192 -16.40 14.56 19.05
C LYS A 192 -16.30 13.29 19.89
N GLU A 193 -16.02 13.41 21.19
CA GLU A 193 -15.82 12.27 22.11
C GLU A 193 -16.98 11.26 22.10
N ASP A 194 -18.22 11.72 21.91
CA ASP A 194 -19.44 10.91 21.88
C ASP A 194 -19.81 10.38 20.47
N SER A 195 -18.94 10.59 19.48
CA SER A 195 -19.23 10.18 18.10
C SER A 195 -19.31 8.66 17.96
N THR A 196 -20.36 8.18 17.29
CA THR A 196 -20.53 6.77 16.92
C THR A 196 -19.56 6.30 15.84
N HIS A 197 -18.76 7.22 15.27
CA HIS A 197 -17.83 6.95 14.16
C HIS A 197 -16.41 6.61 14.63
N HIS A 198 -16.18 6.56 15.93
CA HIS A 198 -14.91 6.06 16.48
C HIS A 198 -14.65 4.63 16.05
N GLY A 199 -13.47 4.36 15.48
CA GLY A 199 -13.14 3.04 14.94
C GLY A 199 -13.85 2.68 13.62
N GLY A 200 -14.66 3.60 13.08
CA GLY A 200 -15.59 3.30 11.98
C GLY A 200 -14.92 2.92 10.67
N LEU A 201 -13.80 3.56 10.30
CA LEU A 201 -13.12 3.27 9.03
C LEU A 201 -12.48 1.88 9.02
N VAL A 202 -11.74 1.53 10.08
CA VAL A 202 -11.09 0.20 10.19
C VAL A 202 -12.16 -0.90 10.17
N LYS A 203 -13.23 -0.72 10.93
CA LYS A 203 -14.36 -1.65 10.94
C LYS A 203 -14.97 -1.79 9.54
N PHE A 204 -15.25 -0.67 8.86
CA PHE A 204 -15.80 -0.67 7.51
C PHE A 204 -14.90 -1.38 6.50
N ILE A 205 -13.59 -1.15 6.54
CA ILE A 205 -12.62 -1.86 5.68
C ILE A 205 -12.63 -3.36 5.97
N SER A 206 -12.63 -3.75 7.25
CA SER A 206 -12.65 -5.16 7.64
C SER A 206 -13.91 -5.88 7.19
N GLU A 207 -15.09 -5.26 7.33
CA GLU A 207 -16.38 -5.83 6.92
C GLU A 207 -16.53 -5.89 5.38
N ASN A 208 -15.72 -5.12 4.65
CA ASN A 208 -15.72 -5.02 3.19
C ASN A 208 -14.36 -5.43 2.59
N SER A 209 -13.66 -6.38 3.20
CA SER A 209 -12.28 -6.76 2.85
C SER A 209 -12.12 -7.28 1.42
N GLU A 210 -13.17 -7.87 0.84
CA GLU A 210 -13.20 -8.28 -0.57
C GLU A 210 -13.18 -7.08 -1.53
N ARG A 211 -13.82 -5.97 -1.12
CA ARG A 211 -13.93 -4.72 -1.90
C ARG A 211 -12.74 -3.80 -1.66
N PHE A 212 -12.29 -3.69 -0.42
CA PHE A 212 -11.21 -2.80 0.00
C PHE A 212 -10.05 -3.60 0.55
N LYS A 213 -9.16 -4.03 -0.35
CA LYS A 213 -7.94 -4.72 0.03
C LYS A 213 -6.91 -3.72 0.55
N VAL A 214 -6.95 -3.39 1.83
CA VAL A 214 -5.99 -2.51 2.50
C VAL A 214 -5.25 -3.34 3.54
N SER A 215 -3.94 -3.49 3.38
CA SER A 215 -3.12 -4.17 4.40
C SER A 215 -3.14 -3.38 5.71
N GLU A 216 -3.08 -4.10 6.83
CA GLU A 216 -3.01 -3.49 8.16
C GLU A 216 -1.78 -2.59 8.32
N GLU A 217 -0.66 -3.00 7.73
CA GLU A 217 0.56 -2.22 7.59
C GLU A 217 0.92 -1.99 6.11
N PHE A 218 1.36 -0.78 5.78
CA PHE A 218 1.91 -0.49 4.46
C PHE A 218 2.87 0.70 4.49
N GLN A 219 3.66 0.87 3.43
CA GLN A 219 4.65 1.94 3.30
C GLN A 219 4.36 2.75 2.03
N PRO A 220 3.74 3.94 2.14
CA PRO A 220 3.48 4.79 0.99
C PRO A 220 4.79 5.39 0.44
N SER A 221 5.01 5.32 -0.87
CA SER A 221 6.10 6.10 -1.50
C SER A 221 5.74 7.59 -1.51
N SER A 222 6.71 8.50 -1.66
CA SER A 222 6.41 9.95 -1.75
C SER A 222 5.50 10.31 -2.92
N VAL A 223 5.53 9.56 -4.01
CA VAL A 223 4.64 9.76 -5.17
C VAL A 223 3.22 9.29 -4.85
N THR A 224 3.11 8.10 -4.26
CA THR A 224 1.84 7.50 -3.86
C THR A 224 1.18 8.29 -2.73
N ALA A 225 1.94 8.74 -1.74
CA ALA A 225 1.42 9.50 -0.63
C ALA A 225 0.71 10.77 -1.11
N LYS A 226 1.25 11.44 -2.13
CA LYS A 226 0.61 12.60 -2.74
C LYS A 226 -0.65 12.24 -3.54
N SER A 227 -0.74 11.05 -4.14
CA SER A 227 -1.89 10.70 -4.99
C SER A 227 -3.19 10.56 -4.22
N ILE A 228 -3.13 10.31 -2.90
CA ILE A 228 -4.32 10.23 -2.04
C ILE A 228 -5.15 11.53 -2.08
N ALA A 229 -4.49 12.68 -2.27
CA ALA A 229 -5.13 14.00 -2.27
C ALA A 229 -5.86 14.32 -3.59
N TYR A 230 -5.61 13.55 -4.65
CA TYR A 230 -6.05 13.88 -6.00
C TYR A 230 -7.12 12.92 -6.50
N VAL A 231 -8.04 13.41 -7.32
CA VAL A 231 -8.96 12.59 -8.13
C VAL A 231 -8.66 12.81 -9.61
N ASP A 232 -8.70 11.73 -10.40
CA ASP A 232 -8.57 11.82 -11.85
C ASP A 232 -9.93 12.19 -12.47
N LEU A 233 -9.92 13.17 -13.36
CA LEU A 233 -11.07 13.58 -14.14
C LEU A 233 -10.75 13.35 -15.61
N LYS A 234 -11.48 12.44 -16.25
CA LYS A 234 -11.35 12.13 -17.68
C LYS A 234 -12.72 12.23 -18.31
N LEU A 235 -12.85 13.06 -19.34
CA LEU A 235 -14.08 13.11 -20.14
C LEU A 235 -14.16 11.86 -21.02
N PRO A 236 -15.37 11.28 -21.21
CA PRO A 236 -15.57 10.16 -22.11
C PRO A 236 -15.16 10.45 -23.56
N SER A 237 -15.21 11.71 -23.98
CA SER A 237 -14.77 12.15 -25.31
C SER A 237 -13.25 12.03 -25.53
N GLY A 238 -12.45 11.94 -24.46
CA GLY A 238 -10.99 11.96 -24.54
C GLY A 238 -10.37 13.37 -24.67
N GLU A 239 -11.18 14.39 -24.93
CA GLU A 239 -10.75 15.79 -25.13
C GLU A 239 -10.14 16.45 -23.87
N PHE A 240 -10.46 15.92 -22.70
CA PHE A 240 -9.91 16.41 -21.43
C PHE A 240 -9.60 15.27 -20.48
N ALA A 241 -8.35 15.27 -19.98
CA ALA A 241 -7.89 14.42 -18.92
C ALA A 241 -7.01 15.24 -17.96
N GLY A 242 -7.33 15.18 -16.68
CA GLY A 242 -6.61 15.93 -15.65
C GLY A 242 -6.76 15.28 -14.28
N ARG A 243 -6.10 15.88 -13.30
CA ARG A 243 -6.18 15.49 -11.90
C ARG A 243 -6.44 16.71 -11.03
N LEU A 244 -7.30 16.56 -10.04
CA LEU A 244 -7.77 17.66 -9.19
C LEU A 244 -7.45 17.35 -7.74
N LYS A 245 -6.84 18.30 -7.01
CA LYS A 245 -6.67 18.15 -5.56
C LYS A 245 -8.02 18.41 -4.89
N LEU A 246 -8.58 17.41 -4.21
CA LEU A 246 -9.94 17.47 -3.66
C LEU A 246 -10.13 18.67 -2.72
N ASP A 247 -9.17 18.94 -1.84
CA ASP A 247 -9.25 20.05 -0.89
C ASP A 247 -9.13 21.44 -1.53
N ALA A 248 -8.68 21.54 -2.78
CA ALA A 248 -8.61 22.81 -3.51
C ALA A 248 -9.94 23.18 -4.18
N VAL A 249 -10.89 22.24 -4.27
CA VAL A 249 -12.19 22.48 -4.91
C VAL A 249 -13.09 23.25 -3.94
N ALA A 250 -13.56 24.42 -4.37
CA ALA A 250 -14.61 25.16 -3.69
C ALA A 250 -16.00 24.70 -4.14
N VAL A 251 -17.01 24.84 -3.29
CA VAL A 251 -18.42 24.54 -3.64
C VAL A 251 -19.17 25.86 -3.73
N ASP A 252 -19.80 26.11 -4.86
CA ASP A 252 -20.62 27.30 -5.14
C ASP A 252 -19.89 28.64 -4.94
N LYS A 253 -18.60 28.69 -5.30
CA LYS A 253 -17.78 29.92 -5.24
C LYS A 253 -17.21 30.26 -6.61
N SER A 254 -17.81 31.25 -7.26
CA SER A 254 -17.45 31.66 -8.63
C SER A 254 -16.09 32.36 -8.74
N ASP A 255 -15.58 32.89 -7.64
CA ASP A 255 -14.30 33.60 -7.55
C ASP A 255 -13.09 32.68 -7.30
N ALA A 256 -13.34 31.43 -6.89
CA ALA A 256 -12.30 30.43 -6.66
C ALA A 256 -11.68 29.96 -7.98
N ASP A 257 -10.37 29.68 -7.95
CA ASP A 257 -9.65 29.17 -9.13
C ASP A 257 -10.16 27.80 -9.60
N LEU A 258 -10.72 27.01 -8.67
CA LEU A 258 -11.32 25.70 -8.91
C LEU A 258 -12.60 25.55 -8.08
N SER A 259 -13.75 25.39 -8.74
CA SER A 259 -15.03 25.26 -8.05
C SER A 259 -15.98 24.29 -8.74
N VAL A 260 -16.89 23.70 -7.97
CA VAL A 260 -18.04 22.95 -8.47
C VAL A 260 -19.34 23.68 -8.12
N ASP A 261 -20.37 23.49 -8.91
CA ASP A 261 -21.72 23.92 -8.60
C ASP A 261 -22.34 23.09 -7.46
N LYS A 262 -23.51 23.52 -6.96
CA LYS A 262 -24.20 22.89 -5.82
C LYS A 262 -24.58 21.43 -6.08
N ASP A 263 -24.84 21.10 -7.34
CA ASP A 263 -25.27 19.78 -7.77
C ASP A 263 -24.07 18.87 -8.13
N PHE A 264 -22.84 19.38 -8.04
CA PHE A 264 -21.60 18.67 -8.39
C PHE A 264 -21.56 18.16 -9.84
N VAL A 265 -22.21 18.89 -10.76
CA VAL A 265 -22.31 18.57 -12.18
C VAL A 265 -21.23 19.29 -12.99
N TYR A 266 -20.99 20.57 -12.69
CA TYR A 266 -20.11 21.42 -13.48
C TYR A 266 -18.89 21.87 -12.68
N LEU A 267 -17.71 21.48 -13.16
CA LEU A 267 -16.43 22.01 -12.69
C LEU A 267 -16.10 23.31 -13.43
N LYS A 268 -15.86 24.39 -12.70
CA LYS A 268 -15.32 25.64 -13.22
C LYS A 268 -13.85 25.75 -12.85
N VAL A 269 -13.03 25.99 -13.86
CA VAL A 269 -11.59 26.25 -13.72
C VAL A 269 -11.33 27.67 -14.21
N LYS A 270 -10.75 28.50 -13.36
CA LYS A 270 -10.29 29.83 -13.79
C LYS A 270 -9.09 29.64 -14.71
N LEU A 271 -9.26 30.04 -15.96
CA LEU A 271 -8.23 29.85 -16.97
C LEU A 271 -7.07 30.82 -16.74
N PRO A 272 -5.81 30.36 -16.82
CA PRO A 272 -4.67 31.24 -16.93
C PRO A 272 -4.82 32.18 -18.13
N ILE A 273 -4.26 33.39 -18.04
CA ILE A 273 -4.44 34.40 -19.08
C ILE A 273 -3.90 33.97 -20.45
N GLY A 274 -2.81 33.19 -20.48
CA GLY A 274 -2.26 32.63 -21.72
C GLY A 274 -3.23 31.67 -22.43
N VAL A 275 -3.84 30.75 -21.67
CA VAL A 275 -4.86 29.81 -22.20
C VAL A 275 -6.08 30.59 -22.67
N SER A 276 -6.52 31.58 -21.89
CA SER A 276 -7.64 32.45 -22.27
C SER A 276 -7.38 33.17 -23.59
N ASN A 277 -6.17 33.69 -23.80
CA ASN A 277 -5.81 34.39 -25.03
C ASN A 277 -5.76 33.45 -26.24
N GLN A 278 -5.22 32.24 -26.07
CA GLN A 278 -5.21 31.22 -27.12
C GLN A 278 -6.64 30.85 -27.54
N LEU A 279 -7.52 30.56 -26.57
CA LEU A 279 -8.93 30.26 -26.85
C LEU A 279 -9.66 31.42 -27.54
N ARG A 280 -9.36 32.67 -27.18
CA ARG A 280 -9.92 33.84 -27.87
C ARG A 280 -9.42 33.95 -29.30
N SER A 281 -8.14 33.67 -29.58
CA SER A 281 -7.59 33.82 -30.93
C SER A 281 -8.22 32.91 -31.99
N ILE A 282 -8.78 31.77 -31.57
CA ILE A 282 -9.40 30.78 -32.45
C ILE A 282 -10.93 30.84 -32.47
N ASN A 283 -11.55 31.47 -31.46
CA ASN A 283 -13.01 31.55 -31.30
C ASN A 283 -13.54 32.99 -31.32
N ALA A 284 -12.69 34.00 -31.46
CA ALA A 284 -13.16 35.36 -31.64
C ALA A 284 -13.86 35.46 -32.99
N ASP A 285 -15.17 35.68 -32.96
CA ASP A 285 -15.92 36.09 -34.14
C ASP A 285 -15.28 37.36 -34.71
N ASP A 286 -14.99 37.33 -36.01
CA ASP A 286 -14.54 38.50 -36.74
C ASP A 286 -15.67 39.56 -36.68
N PRO A 287 -15.47 40.71 -36.02
CA PRO A 287 -16.51 41.75 -35.96
C PRO A 287 -16.87 42.31 -37.34
N SER A 288 -16.13 41.93 -38.40
CA SER A 288 -16.34 42.41 -39.76
C SER A 288 -17.40 41.63 -40.55
N SER A 289 -17.99 40.55 -40.06
CA SER A 289 -19.01 39.79 -40.83
C SER A 289 -20.45 40.28 -40.62
N ALA A 290 -20.68 41.26 -39.74
CA ALA A 290 -22.03 41.77 -39.41
C ALA A 290 -22.41 43.08 -40.14
N ALA A 291 -21.59 43.57 -41.08
CA ALA A 291 -21.82 44.86 -41.77
C ALA A 291 -21.94 44.77 -43.31
N LYS A 292 -22.35 43.62 -43.84
CA LYS A 292 -22.75 43.48 -45.25
C LYS A 292 -24.04 42.67 -45.31
N ASP A 293 -25.17 43.34 -45.06
CA ASP A 293 -26.49 43.03 -45.62
C ASP A 293 -27.51 44.06 -45.10
N VAL A 294 -27.48 45.27 -45.69
CA VAL A 294 -28.62 46.19 -45.85
C VAL A 294 -28.49 46.87 -47.20
#